data_AF-A0A2M6R9J5-F1
#
_entry.id   AF-A0A2M6R9J5-F1
#
_cell.length_a   1.000
_cell.length_b   1.000
_cell.length_c   1.000
_cell.angle_alpha   90.00
_cell.angle_beta   90.00
_cell.angle_gamma   90.00
#
_symmetry.space_group_name_H-M   'P 1'
#
loop_
_entity.id
_entity.type
_entity.pdbx_description
1 polymer ?
#
loop_
_entity_poly.entity_id
_entity_poly.type
_entity_poly.pdbx_seq_one_letter_code
_entity_poly.pdbx_strand_id
1 'polypeptide(L)'
;MGSSELIDKLKLLTFQEWTYNADEDAIERHFGPFAEDFNTIFGLGNSKGISAGDMAGLSLAIIKEQQAQIEDLQERIKIQEEKTK
;
A
#
# COMPACT_ATOMS: atom_id res chain seq x y z
N MET A 1 15.97 5.87 -8.14
CA MET A 1 14.68 5.31 -7.70
C MET A 1 13.74 6.47 -7.51
N GLY A 2 12.73 6.60 -8.37
CA GLY A 2 11.80 7.74 -8.38
C GLY A 2 10.80 7.65 -7.23
N SER A 3 10.30 8.80 -6.77
CA SER A 3 9.51 9.01 -5.55
C SER A 3 8.10 8.35 -5.52
N SER A 4 7.85 7.29 -6.31
CA SER A 4 6.52 6.66 -6.49
C SER A 4 6.55 5.12 -6.47
N GLU A 5 7.71 4.48 -6.23
CA GLU A 5 7.84 3.03 -6.39
C GLU A 5 6.93 2.21 -5.46
N LEU A 6 6.78 2.61 -4.19
CA LEU A 6 5.93 1.86 -3.25
C LEU A 6 4.45 2.13 -3.50
N ILE A 7 4.09 3.36 -3.85
CA ILE A 7 2.70 3.71 -4.21
C ILE A 7 2.29 2.98 -5.50
N ASP A 8 3.18 2.87 -6.48
CA ASP A 8 2.88 2.16 -7.73
C ASP A 8 2.74 0.65 -7.51
N LYS A 9 3.58 0.06 -6.64
CA LYS A 9 3.41 -1.32 -6.19
C LYS A 9 2.08 -1.51 -5.43
N LEU A 10 1.70 -0.56 -4.57
CA LEU A 10 0.42 -0.61 -3.85
C LEU A 10 -0.78 -0.62 -4.79
N LYS A 11 -0.74 0.11 -5.92
CA LYS A 11 -1.82 0.11 -6.91
C LYS A 11 -2.06 -1.26 -7.56
N LEU A 12 -1.05 -2.14 -7.57
CA LEU A 12 -1.16 -3.51 -8.07
C LEU A 12 -1.75 -4.47 -7.03
N LEU A 13 -1.75 -4.09 -5.75
CA LEU A 13 -2.19 -4.93 -4.66
C LEU A 13 -3.73 -4.94 -4.60
N THR A 14 -4.32 -6.13 -4.74
CA THR A 14 -5.77 -6.31 -4.64
C THR A 14 -6.19 -6.46 -3.19
N PHE A 15 -7.24 -5.73 -2.78
CA PHE A 15 -7.87 -5.85 -1.47
C PHE A 15 -9.24 -6.47 -1.64
N GLN A 16 -9.49 -7.55 -0.91
CA GLN A 16 -10.78 -8.23 -0.95
C GLN A 16 -11.12 -8.82 0.40
N GLU A 17 -12.39 -9.18 0.55
CA GLU A 17 -12.85 -9.96 1.68
C GLU A 17 -12.70 -11.45 1.40
N TRP A 18 -12.18 -12.19 2.36
CA TRP A 18 -11.93 -13.62 2.25
C TRP A 18 -11.98 -14.31 3.61
N THR A 19 -12.12 -15.64 3.60
CA THR A 19 -12.13 -16.52 4.78
C THR A 19 -11.24 -17.71 4.45
N TYR A 20 -10.55 -18.29 5.45
CA TYR A 20 -9.80 -19.52 5.22
C TYR A 20 -10.76 -20.70 5.03
N ASN A 21 -10.40 -21.65 4.16
CA ASN A 21 -11.22 -22.85 3.94
C ASN A 21 -11.45 -23.67 5.23
N ALA A 22 -10.53 -23.59 6.20
CA ALA A 22 -10.67 -24.25 7.49
C ALA A 22 -11.72 -23.60 8.41
N ASP A 23 -12.09 -22.36 8.11
CA ASP A 23 -12.96 -21.50 8.90
C ASP A 23 -14.33 -21.29 8.22
N GLU A 24 -14.71 -22.13 7.25
CA GLU A 24 -16.01 -22.03 6.53
C GLU A 24 -17.22 -22.08 7.49
N ASP A 25 -17.10 -22.77 8.62
CA ASP A 25 -18.12 -22.84 9.67
C ASP A 25 -17.99 -21.72 10.74
N ALA A 26 -16.91 -20.92 10.68
CA ALA A 26 -16.64 -19.83 11.61
C ALA A 26 -16.98 -18.46 10.99
N ILE A 27 -17.38 -17.51 11.85
CA ILE A 27 -17.74 -16.13 11.44
C ILE A 27 -16.47 -15.28 11.18
N GLU A 28 -15.30 -15.90 11.00
CA GLU A 28 -14.05 -15.17 10.81
C GLU A 28 -13.89 -14.74 9.35
N ARG A 29 -14.05 -13.44 9.12
CA ARG A 29 -13.85 -12.79 7.82
C ARG A 29 -12.64 -11.88 7.91
N HIS A 30 -11.79 -11.94 6.90
CA HIS A 30 -10.62 -11.10 6.76
C HIS A 30 -10.81 -10.15 5.59
N PHE A 31 -10.26 -8.95 5.73
CA PHE A 31 -10.21 -7.96 4.66
C PHE A 31 -8.76 -7.54 4.46
N GLY A 32 -8.25 -7.75 3.25
CA GLY A 32 -6.86 -7.46 2.93
C GLY A 32 -6.39 -8.22 1.69
N PRO A 33 -5.12 -8.03 1.31
CA PRO A 33 -4.52 -8.82 0.24
C PRO A 33 -4.29 -10.26 0.68
N PHE A 34 -4.18 -11.15 -0.32
CA PHE A 34 -3.60 -12.46 -0.09
C PHE A 34 -2.10 -12.37 0.15
N ALA A 35 -1.57 -13.32 0.92
CA ALA A 35 -0.16 -13.32 1.31
C ALA A 35 0.77 -13.55 0.10
N GLU A 36 0.34 -14.32 -0.89
CA GLU A 36 1.06 -14.60 -2.13
C GLU A 36 1.24 -13.33 -2.97
N ASP A 37 0.17 -12.55 -3.14
CA ASP A 37 0.22 -11.28 -3.89
C ASP A 37 1.08 -10.25 -3.15
N PHE A 38 0.92 -10.16 -1.82
CA PHE A 38 1.75 -9.30 -0.98
C PHE A 38 3.24 -9.64 -1.11
N ASN A 39 3.58 -10.93 -1.06
CA ASN A 39 4.96 -11.39 -1.25
C ASN A 39 5.47 -11.11 -2.67
N THR A 40 4.66 -11.35 -3.69
CA THR A 40 5.03 -11.12 -5.10
C THR A 40 5.31 -9.64 -5.38
N ILE A 41 4.48 -8.75 -4.85
CA ILE A 41 4.56 -7.30 -5.12
C ILE A 41 5.66 -6.63 -4.30
N PHE A 42 5.81 -6.99 -3.02
CA PHE A 42 6.71 -6.30 -2.09
C PHE A 42 7.97 -7.07 -1.71
N GLY A 43 8.03 -8.39 -2.00
CA GLY A 43 9.15 -9.25 -1.60
C GLY A 43 9.25 -9.49 -0.10
N LEU A 44 8.17 -9.25 0.66
CA LEU A 44 8.11 -9.38 2.11
C LEU A 44 7.30 -10.62 2.53
N GLY A 45 7.59 -11.16 3.72
CA GLY A 45 6.92 -12.34 4.24
C GLY A 45 7.30 -13.65 3.53
N ASN A 46 6.43 -14.66 3.64
CA ASN A 46 6.69 -16.02 3.15
C ASN A 46 5.52 -16.63 2.35
N SER A 47 4.61 -15.79 1.84
CA SER A 47 3.42 -16.18 1.08
C SER A 47 2.39 -17.04 1.82
N LYS A 48 2.57 -17.32 3.12
CA LYS A 48 1.61 -18.08 3.95
C LYS A 48 0.84 -17.20 4.92
N GLY A 49 1.27 -15.96 5.07
CA GLY A 49 0.66 -14.98 5.95
C GLY A 49 1.39 -13.66 5.80
N ILE A 50 0.78 -12.63 6.36
CA ILE A 50 1.34 -11.28 6.37
C ILE A 50 1.54 -10.89 7.82
N SER A 51 2.78 -10.56 8.20
CA SER A 51 3.04 -10.12 9.56
C SER A 51 2.44 -8.74 9.79
N ALA A 52 1.86 -8.52 10.97
CA ALA A 52 1.34 -7.19 11.34
C ALA A 52 2.45 -6.13 11.32
N GLY A 53 3.69 -6.52 11.63
CA GLY A 53 4.88 -5.65 11.56
C GLY A 53 5.20 -5.21 10.13
N ASP A 54 5.21 -6.13 9.17
CA ASP A 54 5.46 -5.82 7.75
C ASP A 54 4.36 -4.91 7.19
N MET A 55 3.09 -5.21 7.50
CA MET A 55 1.95 -4.35 7.11
C MET A 55 2.10 -2.94 7.69
N ALA A 56 2.42 -2.81 8.97
CA ALA A 56 2.59 -1.52 9.61
C ALA A 56 3.78 -0.75 9.03
N GLY A 57 4.92 -1.40 8.84
CA GLY A 57 6.13 -0.80 8.26
C GLY A 57 5.90 -0.32 6.84
N LEU A 58 5.28 -1.15 5.99
CA LEU A 58 4.94 -0.79 4.61
C LEU A 58 3.94 0.37 4.58
N SER A 59 2.93 0.36 5.45
CA SER A 59 1.95 1.46 5.55
C SER A 59 2.63 2.79 5.89
N LEU A 60 3.54 2.79 6.87
CA LEU A 60 4.30 3.99 7.24
C LEU A 60 5.22 4.47 6.10
N ALA A 61 5.85 3.56 5.36
CA ALA A 61 6.69 3.89 4.23
C ALA A 61 5.89 4.54 3.10
N ILE A 62 4.71 3.98 2.77
CA ILE A 62 3.80 4.52 1.77
C ILE A 62 3.26 5.89 2.19
N ILE A 63 2.87 6.08 3.45
CA ILE A 63 2.42 7.38 3.95
C ILE A 63 3.52 8.45 3.81
N LYS A 64 4.78 8.11 4.11
CA LYS A 64 5.91 9.03 3.91
C LYS A 64 6.10 9.40 2.45
N GLU A 65 6.00 8.42 1.56
CA GLU A 65 6.10 8.64 0.11
C GLU A 65 4.95 9.52 -0.41
N GLN A 66 3.72 9.27 0.05
CA GLN A 66 2.55 10.08 -0.28
C GLN A 66 2.70 11.53 0.19
N GLN A 67 3.21 11.74 1.40
CA GLN A 67 3.45 13.08 1.95
C GLN A 67 4.45 13.86 1.10
N ALA A 68 5.54 13.22 0.66
CA ALA A 68 6.51 13.85 -0.24
C ALA A 68 5.88 14.24 -1.61
N GLN A 69 4.99 13.40 -2.16
CA GLN A 69 4.26 13.74 -3.39
C GLN A 69 3.29 14.91 -3.20
N ILE A 70 2.62 14.98 -2.05
CA ILE A 70 1.72 16.10 -1.72
C ILE A 70 2.52 17.41 -1.64
N GLU A 71 3.67 17.40 -0.99
CA GLU A 71 4.54 18.58 -0.86
C GLU A 71 5.06 19.06 -2.24
N ASP A 72 5.53 18.15 -3.11
CA ASP A 72 5.93 18.48 -4.49
C ASP A 72 4.77 19.12 -5.27
N LEU A 73 3.57 18.52 -5.19
CA LEU A 73 2.39 19.03 -5.88
C LEU A 73 1.99 20.41 -5.36
N GLN A 74 2.04 20.64 -4.05
CA GLN A 74 1.75 21.94 -3.45
C GLN A 74 2.72 23.03 -3.93
N GLU A 75 4.02 22.73 -4.00
CA GLU A 75 5.02 23.66 -4.51
C GLU A 75 4.79 23.99 -6.00
N ARG A 76 4.48 22.97 -6.81
CA ARG A 76 4.18 23.15 -8.24
C ARG A 76 2.92 23.98 -8.47
N ILE A 77 1.88 23.76 -7.68
CA ILE A 77 0.63 24.55 -7.73
C ILE A 77 0.96 26.01 -7.41
N LYS A 78 1.71 26.28 -6.33
CA LYS A 78 2.12 27.65 -5.95
C LYS A 78 2.87 28.36 -7.08
N ILE A 79 3.83 27.68 -7.71
CA ILE A 79 4.58 28.24 -8.85
C ILE A 79 3.65 28.55 -10.04
N GLN A 80 2.67 27.69 -10.31
CA GLN A 80 1.71 27.91 -11.39
C GLN A 80 0.76 29.09 -11.10
N GLU A 81 0.32 29.23 -9.86
CA GLU A 81 -0.51 30.36 -9.42
C GLU A 81 0.25 31.70 -9.54
N GLU A 82 1.54 31.72 -9.20
CA GLU A 82 2.39 32.91 -9.36
C GLU A 82 2.60 33.28 -10.84
N LYS A 83 2.66 32.30 -11.75
CA LYS A 83 2.80 32.55 -13.20
C LYS A 83 1.52 33.01 -13.89
N THR A 84 0.37 32.76 -13.27
CA THR A 84 -0.95 33.10 -13.83
C THR A 84 -1.46 34.47 -13.33
N LYS A 85 -0.76 35.07 -12.36
CA LYS A 85 -0.94 36.46 -11.92
C LYS A 85 -0.11 37.42 -12.76
#